data_AF-A0A8H3C8I2-F1
#
_entry.id   AF-A0A8H3C8I2-F1
#
_cell.length_a   1.000
_cell.length_b   1.000
_cell.length_c   1.000
_cell.angle_alpha   90.00
_cell.angle_beta   90.00
_cell.angle_gamma   90.00
#
_symmetry.space_group_name_H-M   'P 1'
#
loop_
_entity.id
_entity.type
_entity.pdbx_description
1 polymer ?
#
loop_
_entity_poly.entity_id
_entity_poly.type
_entity_poly.pdbx_seq_one_letter_code
_entity_poly.pdbx_strand_id
1 'polypeptide(L)'
;MLLSTLFATALSAPLVFGQVTYDSDHNVTSLRGTWGMSAEGHVLTGPEFYNPLTRAFTFPESFKNLNSWVWTYSFTDNGFWERCTYQPLLAVGEDCEDEGANLFYQHGTYELLSNGSIALTPFANDGTLEVQNKCVTNNGTQPYGEPSLIESWSITEDHARGPVLHLDLPHLPGFKLPLVYDPPRMLPTYQINNDTQSA
;
A
#
# COMPACT_ATOMS: atom_id res chain seq x y z
N MET A 1 -16.03 61.51 37.22
CA MET A 1 -14.59 61.20 37.08
C MET A 1 -14.46 59.74 36.67
N LEU A 2 -13.62 59.47 35.67
CA LEU A 2 -13.71 58.37 34.70
C LEU A 2 -13.48 56.96 35.28
N LEU A 3 -14.26 56.00 34.77
CA LEU A 3 -14.00 54.57 34.83
C LEU A 3 -13.10 54.19 33.63
N SER A 4 -11.87 53.73 33.89
CA SER A 4 -10.97 53.18 32.87
C SER A 4 -11.03 51.65 32.89
N THR A 5 -11.58 51.06 31.84
CA THR A 5 -11.51 49.62 31.57
C THR A 5 -10.26 49.31 30.76
N LEU A 6 -9.35 48.50 31.30
CA LEU A 6 -8.26 47.90 30.53
C LEU A 6 -8.81 46.73 29.69
N PHE A 7 -8.66 46.82 28.37
CA PHE A 7 -8.88 45.71 27.45
C PHE A 7 -7.54 44.99 27.23
N ALA A 8 -7.42 43.76 27.71
CA ALA A 8 -6.26 42.92 27.44
C ALA A 8 -6.48 42.17 26.12
N THR A 9 -5.78 42.58 25.05
CA THR A 9 -5.75 41.84 23.79
C THR A 9 -4.78 40.67 23.92
N ALA A 10 -5.29 39.45 24.00
CA ALA A 10 -4.49 38.24 23.88
C ALA A 10 -4.08 38.03 22.42
N LEU A 11 -2.78 38.17 22.12
CA LEU A 11 -2.22 37.73 20.83
C LEU A 11 -2.24 36.20 20.80
N SER A 12 -3.16 35.62 20.03
CA SER A 12 -3.09 34.21 19.65
C SER A 12 -1.96 34.04 18.62
N ALA A 13 -0.83 33.48 19.05
CA ALA A 13 0.20 33.02 18.13
C ALA A 13 -0.38 31.84 17.31
N PRO A 14 -0.26 31.84 15.98
CA PRO A 14 -0.61 30.67 15.20
C PRO A 14 0.32 29.52 15.60
N LEU A 15 -0.25 28.37 15.95
CA LEU A 15 0.49 27.12 16.03
C LEU A 15 1.01 26.83 14.62
N VAL A 16 2.27 27.17 14.37
CA VAL A 16 3.00 26.70 13.21
C VAL A 16 3.24 25.22 13.47
N PHE A 17 2.39 24.36 12.91
CA PHE A 17 2.73 22.95 12.77
C PHE A 17 4.04 22.89 12.00
N GLY A 18 5.10 22.35 12.62
CA GLY A 18 6.38 22.18 11.96
C GLY A 18 6.15 21.33 10.71
N GLN A 19 6.29 21.95 9.54
CA GLN A 19 6.42 21.22 8.29
C GLN A 19 7.68 20.36 8.43
N VAL A 20 7.54 19.03 8.37
CA VAL A 20 8.70 18.16 8.28
C VAL A 20 9.48 18.58 7.04
N THR A 21 10.71 19.01 7.26
CA THR A 21 11.72 19.06 6.20
C THR A 21 12.08 17.62 5.88
N TYR A 22 11.49 17.11 4.80
CA TYR A 22 11.99 15.92 4.10
C TYR A 22 13.52 16.09 3.94
N ASP A 23 14.27 15.22 4.59
CA ASP A 23 15.73 15.25 4.63
C ASP A 23 16.32 14.47 3.45
N SER A 24 17.62 14.16 3.51
CA SER A 24 18.32 13.42 2.47
C SER A 24 17.71 12.05 2.17
N ASP A 25 16.97 11.46 3.10
CA ASP A 25 16.41 10.12 2.97
C ASP A 25 15.07 10.14 2.21
N HIS A 26 14.43 11.31 2.15
CA HIS A 26 13.20 11.59 1.41
C HIS A 26 13.47 12.42 0.13
N ASN A 27 14.74 12.47 -0.30
CA ASN A 27 15.29 13.40 -1.29
C ASN A 27 14.92 13.08 -2.76
N VAL A 28 13.97 12.18 -2.98
CA VAL A 28 13.41 11.95 -4.31
C VAL A 28 12.07 12.66 -4.33
N THR A 29 11.94 13.66 -5.20
CA THR A 29 10.79 14.59 -5.30
C THR A 29 9.44 13.89 -5.35
N SER A 30 9.40 12.59 -5.68
CA SER A 30 8.18 11.81 -5.76
C SER A 30 8.34 10.36 -5.33
N LEU A 31 7.33 9.88 -4.58
CA LEU A 31 7.07 8.46 -4.29
C LEU A 31 6.49 7.71 -5.51
N ARG A 32 6.13 8.44 -6.58
CA ARG A 32 5.45 7.92 -7.75
C ARG A 32 6.21 6.75 -8.37
N GLY A 33 5.46 5.73 -8.72
CA GLY A 33 5.96 4.55 -9.39
C GLY A 33 5.33 3.29 -8.83
N THR A 34 5.62 2.17 -9.47
CA THR A 34 5.32 0.82 -8.99
C THR A 34 6.58 0.23 -8.36
N TRP A 35 6.51 -0.11 -7.08
CA TRP A 35 7.61 -0.62 -6.26
C TRP A 35 7.27 -2.02 -5.78
N GLY A 36 8.12 -3.01 -6.05
CA GLY A 36 7.81 -4.42 -5.74
C GLY A 36 8.97 -5.16 -5.10
N MET A 37 8.67 -6.10 -4.18
CA MET A 37 9.70 -6.93 -3.53
C MET A 37 10.36 -7.95 -4.47
N SER A 38 9.66 -8.38 -5.52
CA SER A 38 10.16 -9.38 -6.45
C SER A 38 11.00 -8.73 -7.53
N ALA A 39 12.28 -9.09 -7.60
CA ALA A 39 13.17 -8.72 -8.71
C ALA A 39 12.69 -9.24 -10.07
N GLU A 40 11.79 -10.23 -10.07
CA GLU A 40 11.25 -10.89 -11.27
C GLU A 40 9.88 -10.32 -11.67
N GLY A 41 9.32 -9.37 -10.90
CA GLY A 41 8.06 -8.69 -11.24
C GLY A 41 6.84 -9.62 -11.17
N HIS A 42 6.85 -10.60 -10.27
CA HIS A 42 5.77 -11.60 -10.20
C HIS A 42 4.44 -10.94 -9.80
N VAL A 43 4.36 -10.34 -8.61
CA VAL A 43 3.15 -9.64 -8.19
C VAL A 43 3.25 -8.19 -8.65
N LEU A 44 2.34 -7.75 -9.51
CA LEU A 44 2.28 -6.37 -9.97
C LEU A 44 0.90 -5.77 -9.71
N THR A 45 0.89 -4.48 -9.45
CA THR A 45 -0.34 -3.68 -9.41
C THR A 45 -0.93 -3.54 -10.82
N GLY A 46 -2.24 -3.34 -10.89
CA GLY A 46 -3.02 -3.17 -12.11
C GLY A 46 -3.80 -4.43 -12.55
N PRO A 47 -4.34 -4.41 -13.78
CA PRO A 47 -5.28 -5.42 -14.27
C PRO A 47 -4.66 -6.81 -14.46
N GLU A 48 -3.33 -6.92 -14.46
CA GLU A 48 -2.61 -8.19 -14.56
C GLU A 48 -2.74 -9.04 -13.29
N PHE A 49 -3.04 -8.43 -12.15
CA PHE A 49 -3.21 -9.15 -10.87
C PHE A 49 -4.67 -9.21 -10.42
N TYR A 50 -5.45 -8.16 -10.65
CA TYR A 50 -6.84 -8.10 -10.20
C TYR A 50 -7.77 -7.49 -11.25
N ASN A 51 -8.91 -8.13 -11.48
CA ASN A 51 -9.99 -7.60 -12.30
C ASN A 51 -11.12 -7.07 -11.40
N PRO A 52 -11.33 -5.75 -11.33
CA PRO A 52 -12.32 -5.17 -10.43
C PRO A 52 -13.77 -5.38 -10.89
N LEU A 53 -14.01 -5.67 -12.16
CA LEU A 53 -15.37 -5.92 -12.68
C LEU A 53 -15.88 -7.31 -12.30
N THR A 54 -15.00 -8.31 -12.36
CA THR A 54 -15.34 -9.69 -11.98
C THR A 54 -14.95 -10.04 -10.55
N ARG A 55 -14.24 -9.13 -9.87
CA ARG A 55 -13.64 -9.32 -8.55
C ARG A 55 -12.78 -10.58 -8.43
N ALA A 56 -12.01 -10.85 -9.49
CA ALA A 56 -11.21 -12.07 -9.60
C ALA A 56 -9.73 -11.72 -9.67
N PHE A 57 -8.91 -12.53 -9.00
CA PHE A 57 -7.46 -12.44 -9.13
C PHE A 57 -6.95 -13.27 -10.31
N THR A 58 -5.90 -12.78 -10.93
CA THR A 58 -5.09 -13.58 -11.84
C THR A 58 -3.97 -14.20 -11.03
N PHE A 59 -3.82 -15.51 -11.13
CA PHE A 59 -2.75 -16.27 -10.48
C PHE A 59 -1.79 -16.82 -11.54
N PRO A 60 -0.71 -16.09 -11.88
CA PRO A 60 0.31 -16.58 -12.79
C PRO A 60 0.99 -17.83 -12.23
N GLU A 61 1.34 -18.75 -13.12
CA GLU A 61 2.13 -19.94 -12.78
C GLU A 61 3.44 -19.59 -12.07
N SER A 62 4.02 -18.43 -12.37
CA SER A 62 5.24 -17.92 -11.74
C SER A 62 5.12 -17.72 -10.22
N PHE A 63 3.91 -17.71 -9.66
CA PHE A 63 3.71 -17.55 -8.22
C PHE A 63 3.89 -18.87 -7.47
N LYS A 64 3.75 -20.01 -8.15
CA LYS A 64 3.80 -21.34 -7.50
C LYS A 64 5.13 -21.63 -6.82
N ASN A 65 6.21 -21.02 -7.29
CA ASN A 65 7.55 -21.19 -6.70
C ASN A 65 7.89 -20.10 -5.67
N LEU A 66 6.95 -19.17 -5.38
CA LEU A 66 7.15 -18.15 -4.36
C LEU A 66 6.84 -18.73 -2.99
N ASN A 67 7.88 -18.95 -2.21
CA ASN A 67 7.82 -19.42 -0.82
C ASN A 67 7.85 -18.29 0.22
N SER A 68 7.83 -17.03 -0.25
CA SER A 68 7.92 -15.83 0.58
C SER A 68 6.76 -14.89 0.27
N TRP A 69 6.37 -14.09 1.26
CA TRP A 69 5.42 -13.00 1.03
C TRP A 69 5.99 -12.02 0.03
N VAL A 70 5.15 -11.62 -0.92
CA VAL A 70 5.49 -10.61 -1.92
C VAL A 70 4.38 -9.58 -1.95
N TRP A 71 4.76 -8.31 -1.86
CA TRP A 71 3.85 -7.22 -2.14
C TRP A 71 4.47 -6.20 -3.08
N THR A 72 3.57 -5.49 -3.73
CA THR A 72 3.87 -4.41 -4.64
C THR A 72 2.94 -3.25 -4.33
N TYR A 73 3.53 -2.06 -4.28
CA TYR A 73 2.81 -0.82 -4.13
C TYR A 73 2.92 0.01 -5.40
N SER A 74 1.85 0.68 -5.79
CA SER A 74 1.92 1.78 -6.74
C SER A 74 1.48 3.06 -6.07
N PHE A 75 2.17 4.16 -6.37
CA PHE A 75 1.84 5.50 -5.90
C PHE A 75 1.80 6.48 -7.06
N THR A 76 0.93 7.48 -6.97
CA THR A 76 0.84 8.58 -7.93
C THR A 76 1.12 9.93 -7.26
N ASP A 77 1.62 10.90 -8.03
CA ASP A 77 1.88 12.26 -7.53
C ASP A 77 0.63 12.97 -6.96
N ASN A 78 -0.56 12.56 -7.39
CA ASN A 78 -1.84 13.13 -6.97
C ASN A 78 -2.49 12.38 -5.78
N GLY A 79 -1.72 11.57 -5.04
CA GLY A 79 -2.13 11.06 -3.74
C GLY A 79 -2.94 9.75 -3.78
N PHE A 80 -2.82 8.94 -4.83
CA PHE A 80 -3.44 7.62 -4.91
C PHE A 80 -2.42 6.50 -4.76
N TRP A 81 -2.87 5.38 -4.20
CA TRP A 81 -2.06 4.18 -4.03
C TRP A 81 -2.84 2.91 -4.35
N GLU A 82 -2.10 1.86 -4.68
CA GLU A 82 -2.61 0.49 -4.81
C GLU A 82 -1.61 -0.49 -4.20
N ARG A 83 -2.11 -1.54 -3.53
CA ARG A 83 -1.32 -2.65 -3.02
C ARG A 83 -1.87 -3.97 -3.53
N CYS A 84 -0.98 -4.78 -4.07
CA CYS A 84 -1.20 -6.17 -4.40
C CYS A 84 -0.28 -7.05 -3.56
N THR A 85 -0.83 -8.06 -2.89
CA THR A 85 -0.06 -8.97 -2.04
C THR A 85 -0.35 -10.42 -2.40
N TYR A 86 0.71 -11.20 -2.53
CA TYR A 86 0.70 -12.65 -2.52
C TYR A 86 1.31 -13.14 -1.20
N GLN A 87 0.52 -13.90 -0.45
CA GLN A 87 0.94 -14.57 0.76
C GLN A 87 0.79 -16.08 0.54
N PRO A 88 1.87 -16.84 0.35
CA PRO A 88 1.77 -18.29 0.29
C PRO A 88 1.25 -18.84 1.61
N LEU A 89 0.42 -19.87 1.54
CA LEU A 89 0.04 -20.64 2.72
C LEU A 89 1.22 -21.51 3.13
N LEU A 90 1.50 -21.58 4.44
CA LEU A 90 2.50 -22.52 4.95
C LEU A 90 1.99 -23.94 4.75
N ALA A 91 2.82 -24.82 4.19
CA ALA A 91 2.50 -26.23 4.03
C ALA A 91 2.19 -26.85 5.40
N VAL A 92 1.07 -27.58 5.48
CA VAL A 92 0.69 -28.34 6.68
C VAL A 92 0.71 -29.83 6.30
N GLY A 93 1.89 -30.45 6.36
CA GLY A 93 2.11 -31.87 6.04
C GLY A 93 2.69 -32.14 4.64
N GLU A 94 3.24 -33.34 4.44
CA GLU A 94 3.97 -33.77 3.23
C GLU A 94 3.11 -33.81 1.96
N ASP A 95 1.78 -33.92 2.06
CA ASP A 95 0.85 -34.05 0.92
C ASP A 95 0.29 -32.69 0.43
N CYS A 96 0.77 -31.57 0.97
CA CYS A 96 0.17 -30.24 0.80
C CYS A 96 1.18 -29.11 0.55
N GLU A 97 2.42 -29.46 0.20
CA GLU A 97 3.42 -28.46 -0.17
C GLU A 97 2.99 -27.75 -1.46
N ASP A 98 3.06 -26.41 -1.46
CA ASP A 98 2.80 -25.50 -2.61
C ASP A 98 1.33 -25.33 -3.07
N GLU A 99 0.35 -25.63 -2.21
CA GLU A 99 -1.06 -25.78 -2.62
C GLU A 99 -2.00 -24.60 -2.28
N GLY A 100 -1.49 -23.38 -2.07
CA GLY A 100 -2.38 -22.23 -1.88
C GLY A 100 -1.75 -20.90 -1.50
N ALA A 101 -2.54 -19.84 -1.59
CA ALA A 101 -2.15 -18.49 -1.22
C ALA A 101 -3.35 -17.63 -0.80
N ASN A 102 -3.07 -16.64 0.04
CA ASN A 102 -3.94 -15.49 0.22
C ASN A 102 -3.52 -14.40 -0.77
N LEU A 103 -4.47 -13.90 -1.53
CA LEU A 103 -4.29 -12.83 -2.50
C LEU A 103 -5.05 -11.60 -2.00
N PHE A 104 -4.37 -10.47 -1.90
CA PHE A 104 -4.96 -9.23 -1.44
C PHE A 104 -4.83 -8.16 -2.51
N TYR A 105 -5.93 -7.48 -2.77
CA TYR A 105 -6.00 -6.27 -3.57
C TYR A 105 -6.67 -5.18 -2.75
N GLN A 106 -6.08 -4.00 -2.70
CA GLN A 106 -6.74 -2.78 -2.25
C GLN A 106 -6.06 -1.55 -2.83
N HIS A 107 -6.82 -0.47 -2.97
CA HIS A 107 -6.35 0.81 -3.47
C HIS A 107 -7.12 1.96 -2.83
N GLY A 108 -6.62 3.18 -2.95
CA GLY A 108 -7.23 4.33 -2.31
C GLY A 108 -6.36 5.57 -2.37
N THR A 109 -6.47 6.42 -1.33
CA THR A 109 -5.71 7.67 -1.20
C THR A 109 -4.64 7.55 -0.12
N TYR A 110 -3.51 8.22 -0.31
CA TYR A 110 -2.46 8.30 0.71
C TYR A 110 -2.15 9.74 1.10
N GLU A 111 -1.66 9.91 2.31
CA GLU A 111 -1.20 11.19 2.85
C GLU A 111 0.21 11.02 3.42
N LEU A 112 1.12 11.93 3.05
CA LEU A 112 2.42 12.04 3.69
C LEU A 112 2.26 12.90 4.95
N LEU A 113 2.41 12.28 6.11
CA LEU A 113 2.17 12.95 7.39
C LEU A 113 3.38 13.77 7.84
N SER A 114 3.13 14.78 8.68
CA SER A 114 4.15 15.66 9.26
C SER A 114 5.05 14.98 10.31
N ASN A 115 5.05 13.65 10.39
CA ASN A 115 5.98 12.88 11.22
C ASN A 115 6.85 11.95 10.36
N GLY A 116 6.79 12.07 9.03
CA GLY A 116 7.53 11.22 8.09
C GLY A 116 6.81 9.92 7.70
N SER A 117 5.68 9.59 8.31
CA SER A 117 4.90 8.38 7.99
C SER A 117 3.98 8.60 6.78
N ILE A 118 3.47 7.50 6.21
CA ILE A 118 2.44 7.52 5.14
C ILE A 118 1.17 6.89 5.69
N ALA A 119 0.07 7.62 5.67
CA ALA A 119 -1.25 7.07 5.96
C ALA A 119 -1.91 6.58 4.66
N LEU A 120 -2.35 5.33 4.63
CA LEU A 120 -3.04 4.71 3.50
C LEU A 120 -4.52 4.51 3.85
N THR A 121 -5.41 5.14 3.08
CA THR A 121 -6.86 5.03 3.24
C THR A 121 -7.46 4.34 2.02
N PRO A 122 -7.98 3.10 2.15
CA PRO A 122 -8.61 2.38 1.03
C PRO A 122 -9.94 3.03 0.60
N PHE A 123 -10.28 2.90 -0.68
CA PHE A 123 -11.65 3.13 -1.13
C PHE A 123 -12.57 2.03 -0.58
N ALA A 124 -13.71 2.43 -0.04
CA ALA A 124 -14.68 1.51 0.53
C ALA A 124 -15.19 0.53 -0.53
N ASN A 125 -15.32 -0.76 -0.14
CA ASN A 125 -15.87 -1.84 -0.97
C ASN A 125 -15.10 -2.22 -2.24
N ASP A 126 -13.93 -1.62 -2.49
CA ASP A 126 -13.12 -1.93 -3.67
C ASP A 126 -12.13 -3.07 -3.42
N GLY A 127 -11.56 -3.14 -2.22
CA GLY A 127 -10.57 -4.15 -1.90
C GLY A 127 -11.19 -5.54 -1.82
N THR A 128 -10.38 -6.55 -2.12
CA THR A 128 -10.79 -7.95 -2.11
C THR A 128 -9.66 -8.81 -1.55
N LEU A 129 -10.04 -9.84 -0.80
CA LEU A 129 -9.18 -10.92 -0.36
C LEU A 129 -9.71 -12.22 -0.95
N GLU A 130 -8.86 -12.95 -1.65
CA GLU A 130 -9.14 -14.33 -2.07
C GLU A 130 -8.22 -15.30 -1.33
N VAL A 131 -8.81 -16.30 -0.71
CA VAL A 131 -8.09 -17.45 -0.15
C VAL A 131 -8.19 -18.56 -1.17
N GLN A 132 -7.04 -19.03 -1.66
CA GLN A 132 -6.93 -20.22 -2.49
C GLN A 132 -6.26 -21.32 -1.67
N ASN A 133 -6.96 -22.41 -1.41
CA ASN A 133 -6.42 -23.57 -0.70
C ASN A 133 -6.89 -24.86 -1.39
N LYS A 134 -5.98 -25.47 -2.16
CA LYS A 134 -6.26 -26.68 -2.92
C LYS A 134 -6.36 -27.93 -2.04
N CYS A 135 -5.71 -27.92 -0.87
CA CYS A 135 -5.71 -29.04 0.07
C CYS A 135 -7.03 -29.32 0.77
N VAL A 136 -7.87 -28.29 1.01
CA VAL A 136 -9.12 -28.46 1.77
C VAL A 136 -10.37 -28.00 1.02
N THR A 137 -10.27 -27.80 -0.30
CA THR A 137 -11.37 -27.30 -1.17
C THR A 137 -12.02 -26.00 -0.66
N ASN A 138 -11.30 -25.23 0.17
CA ASN A 138 -11.80 -23.96 0.70
C ASN A 138 -11.16 -22.83 -0.10
N ASN A 139 -11.83 -22.48 -1.20
CA ASN A 139 -11.59 -21.24 -1.90
C ASN A 139 -12.69 -20.25 -1.54
N GLY A 140 -12.33 -19.00 -1.28
CA GLY A 140 -13.29 -17.99 -0.86
C GLY A 140 -12.82 -16.58 -1.18
N THR A 141 -13.75 -15.75 -1.63
CA THR A 141 -13.51 -14.34 -1.94
C THR A 141 -14.35 -13.49 -1.01
N GLN A 142 -13.74 -12.49 -0.37
CA GLN A 142 -14.43 -11.57 0.53
C GLN A 142 -13.98 -10.12 0.30
N PRO A 143 -14.83 -9.13 0.64
CA PRO A 143 -14.39 -7.74 0.69
C PRO A 143 -13.20 -7.56 1.64
N TYR A 144 -12.30 -6.67 1.26
CA TYR A 144 -11.13 -6.31 2.05
C TYR A 144 -10.93 -4.78 1.99
N GLY A 145 -10.43 -4.21 3.07
CA GLY A 145 -10.28 -2.76 3.18
C GLY A 145 -9.68 -2.42 4.53
N GLU A 146 -8.36 -2.35 4.56
CA GLU A 146 -7.61 -2.11 5.78
C GLU A 146 -6.82 -0.80 5.66
N PRO A 147 -7.21 0.26 6.39
CA PRO A 147 -6.36 1.41 6.59
C PRO A 147 -5.04 0.98 7.21
N SER A 148 -3.93 1.52 6.70
CA SER A 148 -2.60 1.16 7.19
C SER A 148 -1.70 2.38 7.31
N LEU A 149 -0.70 2.26 8.18
CA LEU A 149 0.34 3.23 8.38
C LEU A 149 1.66 2.63 7.91
N ILE A 150 2.41 3.36 7.12
CA ILE A 150 3.83 3.10 6.87
C ILE A 150 4.58 4.03 7.83
N GLU A 151 5.23 3.47 8.85
CA GLU A 151 5.82 4.23 9.96
C GLU A 151 6.98 5.12 9.49
N SER A 152 7.77 4.61 8.55
CA SER A 152 8.89 5.32 7.93
C SER A 152 9.06 4.88 6.48
N TRP A 153 9.57 5.77 5.64
CA TRP A 153 9.95 5.44 4.26
C TRP A 153 11.16 6.26 3.81
N SER A 154 11.92 5.72 2.87
CA SER A 154 13.00 6.43 2.21
C SER A 154 13.24 5.85 0.82
N ILE A 155 13.84 6.61 -0.08
CA ILE A 155 14.24 6.08 -1.39
C ILE A 155 15.75 6.27 -1.54
N THR A 156 16.45 5.17 -1.80
CA THR A 156 17.90 5.17 -2.03
C THR A 156 18.22 4.73 -3.44
N GLU A 157 19.32 5.23 -4.00
CA GLU A 157 19.83 4.76 -5.29
C GLU A 157 20.72 3.51 -5.10
N ASP A 158 20.37 2.39 -5.75
CA ASP A 158 21.23 1.22 -5.88
C ASP A 158 21.92 1.24 -7.25
N HIS A 159 23.26 1.22 -7.26
CA HIS A 159 24.05 1.31 -8.50
C HIS A 159 23.74 0.24 -9.55
N ALA A 160 23.24 -0.93 -9.15
CA ALA A 160 22.91 -2.03 -10.06
C ALA A 160 21.43 -2.11 -10.40
N ARG A 161 20.54 -1.63 -9.52
CA ARG A 161 19.09 -1.82 -9.62
C ARG A 161 18.27 -0.53 -9.77
N GLY A 162 18.91 0.63 -9.67
CA GLY A 162 18.25 1.93 -9.68
C GLY A 162 17.59 2.26 -8.33
N PRO A 163 16.52 3.07 -8.32
CA PRO A 163 15.83 3.48 -7.10
C PRO A 163 15.23 2.30 -6.31
N VAL A 164 15.40 2.32 -4.99
CA VAL A 164 14.83 1.34 -4.06
C VAL A 164 14.10 2.08 -2.95
N LEU A 165 12.80 1.80 -2.83
CA LEU A 165 11.95 2.27 -1.75
C LEU A 165 12.12 1.37 -0.53
N HIS A 166 12.50 1.96 0.60
CA HIS A 166 12.53 1.30 1.90
C HIS A 166 11.27 1.66 2.68
N LEU A 167 10.59 0.67 3.25
CA LEU A 167 9.38 0.86 4.05
C LEU A 167 9.51 0.16 5.39
N ASP A 168 9.16 0.86 6.46
CA ASP A 168 8.89 0.27 7.76
C ASP A 168 7.39 0.22 8.01
N LEU A 169 6.86 -0.99 8.22
CA LEU A 169 5.46 -1.21 8.59
C LEU A 169 5.38 -1.52 10.09
N PRO A 170 4.23 -1.25 10.75
CA PRO A 170 4.01 -1.64 12.13
C PRO A 170 4.30 -3.13 12.32
N HIS A 171 5.22 -3.44 13.24
CA HIS A 171 5.66 -4.80 13.58
C HIS A 171 6.44 -5.55 12.49
N LEU A 172 6.66 -4.95 11.32
CA LEU A 172 7.40 -5.54 10.20
C LEU A 172 8.32 -4.47 9.57
N PRO A 173 9.51 -4.22 10.13
CA PRO A 173 10.44 -3.22 9.58
C PRO A 173 11.29 -3.76 8.43
N GLY A 174 11.81 -2.85 7.60
CA GLY A 174 12.95 -3.11 6.72
C GLY A 174 12.63 -3.67 5.32
N PHE A 175 11.46 -3.39 4.77
CA PHE A 175 11.13 -3.81 3.41
C PHE A 175 11.89 -3.01 2.37
N LYS A 176 12.36 -3.68 1.33
CA LYS A 176 13.07 -3.06 0.20
C LYS A 176 12.34 -3.40 -1.09
N LEU A 177 11.88 -2.37 -1.79
CA LEU A 177 11.06 -2.48 -2.97
C LEU A 177 11.74 -1.69 -4.10
N PRO A 178 12.48 -2.34 -5.01
CA PRO A 178 12.98 -1.70 -6.21
C PRO A 178 11.85 -1.11 -7.07
N LEU A 179 12.17 -0.03 -7.80
CA LEU A 179 11.26 0.55 -8.80
C LEU A 179 11.12 -0.40 -9.99
N VAL A 180 9.88 -0.75 -10.32
CA VAL A 180 9.52 -1.64 -11.43
C VAL A 180 8.93 -0.86 -12.61
N TYR A 181 8.09 0.15 -12.35
CA TYR A 181 7.49 1.01 -13.38
C TYR A 181 7.41 2.48 -12.96
N ASP A 182 7.68 3.37 -13.90
CA ASP A 182 7.32 4.79 -13.87
C ASP A 182 6.91 5.23 -15.30
N PRO A 183 5.66 5.69 -15.55
CA PRO A 183 4.56 5.91 -14.61
C PRO A 183 4.05 4.64 -13.91
N PRO A 184 3.38 4.78 -12.74
CA PRO A 184 2.86 3.65 -11.98
C PRO A 184 1.81 2.88 -12.78
N ARG A 185 1.80 1.56 -12.62
CA ARG A 185 0.75 0.66 -13.09
C ARG A 185 -0.22 0.37 -11.96
N MET A 186 -1.47 0.79 -12.10
CA MET A 186 -2.52 0.50 -11.12
C MET A 186 -3.89 0.56 -11.80
N LEU A 187 -4.90 0.05 -11.11
CA LEU A 187 -6.31 0.21 -11.48
C LEU A 187 -6.76 1.67 -11.29
N PRO A 188 -7.96 2.05 -11.78
CA PRO A 188 -8.36 3.45 -11.81
C PRO A 188 -8.36 4.12 -10.43
N THR A 189 -7.88 5.37 -10.36
CA THR A 189 -7.70 6.13 -9.11
C THR A 189 -8.99 6.80 -8.61
N TYR A 190 -10.08 6.04 -8.56
CA TYR A 190 -11.37 6.45 -8.00
C TYR A 190 -12.07 5.22 -7.43
N GLN A 191 -13.03 5.43 -6.52
CA GLN A 191 -13.83 4.33 -5.98
C GLN A 191 -14.64 3.63 -7.08
N ILE A 192 -14.39 2.35 -7.29
CA ILE A 192 -14.96 1.54 -8.37
C ILE A 192 -16.37 1.06 -7.99
N ASN A 193 -16.55 0.62 -6.75
CA ASN A 193 -17.79 0.06 -6.23
C ASN A 193 -18.46 1.07 -5.29
N ASN A 194 -19.47 1.78 -5.78
CA ASN A 194 -20.24 2.77 -5.01
C ASN A 194 -21.39 2.15 -4.19
N ASP A 195 -21.31 0.86 -3.84
CA ASP A 195 -22.39 0.20 -3.13
C ASP A 195 -22.56 0.79 -1.72
N THR A 196 -23.57 1.63 -1.53
CA THR A 196 -24.26 1.80 -0.25
C THR A 196 -24.98 0.50 0.09
N GLN A 197 -24.25 -0.59 0.38
CA GLN A 197 -24.86 -1.72 1.05
C GLN A 197 -25.18 -1.28 2.47
N SER A 198 -26.40 -0.78 2.61
CA SER A 198 -27.05 -0.51 3.88
C SER A 198 -27.10 -1.83 4.64
N ALA A 199 -26.53 -1.84 5.85
CA ALA A 199 -26.76 -2.88 6.84
C ALA A 199 -28.26 -3.00 7.19
#